data_AF-A0A957HS29-F1
#
_entry.id   AF-A0A957HS29-F1
#
_cell.length_a   1.000
_cell.length_b   1.000
_cell.length_c   1.000
_cell.angle_alpha   90.00
_cell.angle_beta   90.00
_cell.angle_gamma   90.00
#
_symmetry.space_group_name_H-M   'P 1'
#
loop_
_entity.id
_entity.type
_entity.pdbx_description
1 polymer ?
#
loop_
_entity_poly.entity_id
_entity_poly.type
_entity_poly.pdbx_seq_one_letter_code
_entity_poly.pdbx_strand_id
1 'polypeptide(L)'
;TAPSVTGQSDVILRAQRVADIDPETIQYIETHGTATELGDPIEVEALTQAFRMSTEEKQFCALGSVKSNVGHLDAAAGVAGLIKAALSLEHGQMPPSLHFSQPNPRIDFENSPFFVNKSLRSFARQPGMPLRAGVSSFGIGGTNAHLILEEAPLTAPSGPSRPYQLLLLSAQTETAVSAARLNLADYLEQHP
;
A
#
# COMPACT_ATOMS: atom_id res chain seq x y z
N THR A 1 -19.88 15.48 -8.89
CA THR A 1 -20.28 14.06 -8.94
C THR A 1 -19.99 13.44 -7.59
N ALA A 2 -20.94 12.71 -7.00
CA ALA A 2 -20.73 12.07 -5.70
C ALA A 2 -20.03 10.72 -5.88
N PRO A 3 -19.17 10.29 -4.94
CA PRO A 3 -18.60 8.95 -4.95
C PRO A 3 -19.71 7.88 -4.89
N SER A 4 -19.51 6.75 -5.56
CA SER A 4 -20.48 5.66 -5.65
C SER A 4 -19.91 4.39 -5.02
N VAL A 5 -20.65 3.83 -4.05
CA VAL A 5 -20.31 2.55 -3.41
C VAL A 5 -20.17 1.45 -4.46
N THR A 6 -21.17 1.30 -5.35
CA THR A 6 -21.18 0.28 -6.40
C THR A 6 -19.96 0.38 -7.32
N GLY A 7 -19.61 1.59 -7.78
CA GLY A 7 -18.47 1.75 -8.68
C GLY A 7 -17.12 1.46 -8.01
N GLN A 8 -17.01 1.66 -6.70
CA GLN A 8 -15.81 1.32 -5.94
C GLN A 8 -15.76 -0.19 -5.62
N SER A 9 -16.87 -0.79 -5.19
CA SER A 9 -16.92 -2.22 -4.88
C SER A 9 -16.68 -3.07 -6.13
N ASP A 10 -17.22 -2.68 -7.29
CA ASP A 10 -16.99 -3.35 -8.57
C ASP A 10 -15.51 -3.38 -8.97
N VAL A 11 -14.78 -2.25 -8.82
CA VAL A 11 -13.36 -2.22 -9.18
C VAL A 11 -12.50 -3.02 -8.19
N ILE A 12 -12.84 -3.01 -6.91
CA ILE A 12 -12.15 -3.81 -5.87
C ILE A 12 -12.37 -5.30 -6.14
N LEU A 13 -13.63 -5.73 -6.34
CA LEU A 13 -13.97 -7.11 -6.69
C LEU A 13 -13.28 -7.56 -7.96
N ARG A 14 -13.25 -6.70 -8.98
CA ARG A 14 -12.56 -7.02 -10.24
C ARG A 14 -11.06 -7.21 -10.02
N ALA A 15 -10.41 -6.36 -9.23
CA ALA A 15 -8.99 -6.49 -8.93
C ALA A 15 -8.68 -7.79 -8.16
N GLN A 16 -9.50 -8.15 -7.16
CA GLN A 16 -9.38 -9.42 -6.44
C GLN A 16 -9.52 -10.63 -7.38
N ARG A 17 -10.52 -10.63 -8.26
CA ARG A 17 -10.72 -11.70 -9.25
C ARG A 17 -9.58 -11.80 -10.26
N VAL A 18 -9.05 -10.66 -10.73
CA VAL A 18 -7.92 -10.64 -11.68
C VAL A 18 -6.64 -11.12 -11.01
N ALA A 19 -6.45 -10.80 -9.72
CA ALA A 19 -5.31 -11.28 -8.94
C ALA A 19 -5.39 -12.79 -8.66
N ASP A 20 -6.58 -13.39 -8.70
CA ASP A 20 -6.84 -14.81 -8.42
C ASP A 20 -6.32 -15.24 -7.04
N ILE A 21 -6.64 -14.43 -6.03
CA ILE A 21 -6.23 -14.61 -4.64
C ILE A 21 -7.44 -14.59 -3.71
N ASP A 22 -7.31 -15.25 -2.57
CA ASP A 22 -8.28 -15.14 -1.47
C ASP A 22 -8.17 -13.76 -0.79
N PRO A 23 -9.22 -12.93 -0.78
CA PRO A 23 -9.20 -11.63 -0.14
C PRO A 23 -8.82 -11.65 1.35
N GLU A 24 -9.02 -12.75 2.08
CA GLU A 24 -8.58 -12.86 3.48
C GLU A 24 -7.07 -12.73 3.65
N THR A 25 -6.31 -13.04 2.60
CA THR A 25 -4.85 -12.92 2.61
C THR A 25 -4.35 -11.48 2.46
N ILE A 26 -5.22 -10.54 2.07
CA ILE A 26 -4.89 -9.12 2.00
C ILE A 26 -4.94 -8.53 3.41
N GLN A 27 -3.79 -8.16 3.96
CA GLN A 27 -3.68 -7.68 5.34
C GLN A 27 -3.66 -6.16 5.45
N TYR A 28 -3.45 -5.43 4.36
CA TYR A 28 -3.34 -3.99 4.35
C TYR A 28 -4.00 -3.38 3.13
N ILE A 29 -4.79 -2.32 3.30
CA ILE A 29 -5.26 -1.47 2.21
C ILE A 29 -4.72 -0.06 2.41
N GLU A 30 -3.96 0.39 1.43
CA GLU A 30 -3.67 1.80 1.23
C GLU A 30 -4.89 2.44 0.56
N THR A 31 -5.73 3.11 1.36
CA THR A 31 -7.00 3.67 0.91
C THR A 31 -6.83 4.95 0.10
N HIS A 32 -7.87 5.33 -0.64
CA HIS A 32 -7.98 6.66 -1.19
C HIS A 32 -7.99 7.70 -0.05
N GLY A 33 -8.76 7.44 1.02
CA GLY A 33 -8.58 8.01 2.35
C GLY A 33 -8.39 9.53 2.36
N THR A 34 -9.41 10.26 1.92
CA THR A 34 -9.40 11.73 1.81
C THR A 34 -9.88 12.44 3.07
N ALA A 35 -10.18 11.71 4.14
CA ALA A 35 -10.63 12.25 5.42
C ALA A 35 -11.91 13.08 5.28
N THR A 36 -12.82 12.66 4.40
CA THR A 36 -14.09 13.36 4.18
C THR A 36 -15.24 12.64 4.89
N GLU A 37 -16.15 13.41 5.48
CA GLU A 37 -17.28 12.86 6.25
C GLU A 37 -18.20 11.91 5.46
N LEU A 38 -18.22 12.07 4.13
CA LEU A 38 -19.03 11.28 3.21
C LEU A 38 -18.19 10.23 2.47
N GLY A 39 -16.99 10.58 2.03
CA GLY A 39 -16.16 9.70 1.20
C GLY A 39 -15.60 8.53 1.98
N ASP A 40 -15.12 8.73 3.21
CA ASP A 40 -14.53 7.65 4.00
C ASP A 40 -15.55 6.54 4.33
N PRO A 41 -16.80 6.83 4.75
CA PRO A 41 -17.81 5.79 4.89
C PRO A 41 -18.15 5.07 3.59
N ILE A 42 -18.21 5.78 2.46
CA ILE A 42 -18.47 5.16 1.15
C ILE A 42 -17.35 4.21 0.74
N GLU A 43 -16.10 4.61 0.98
CA GLU A 43 -14.93 3.77 0.66
C GLU A 43 -14.88 2.51 1.53
N VAL A 44 -15.09 2.63 2.84
CA VAL A 44 -15.07 1.46 3.73
C VAL A 44 -16.26 0.55 3.46
N GLU A 45 -17.43 1.10 3.15
CA GLU A 45 -18.60 0.30 2.73
C GLU A 45 -18.32 -0.46 1.44
N ALA A 46 -17.73 0.19 0.43
CA ALA A 46 -17.40 -0.45 -0.85
C ALA A 46 -16.37 -1.57 -0.68
N LEU A 47 -15.33 -1.35 0.13
CA LEU A 47 -14.36 -2.37 0.53
C LEU A 47 -15.05 -3.52 1.27
N THR A 48 -15.95 -3.22 2.20
CA THR A 48 -16.67 -4.22 2.99
C THR A 48 -17.55 -5.08 2.10
N GLN A 49 -18.32 -4.48 1.19
CA GLN A 49 -19.12 -5.23 0.21
C GLN A 49 -18.26 -6.15 -0.66
N ALA A 50 -17.10 -5.69 -1.11
CA ALA A 50 -16.22 -6.50 -1.93
C ALA A 50 -15.66 -7.72 -1.16
N PHE A 51 -15.14 -7.50 0.05
CA PHE A 51 -14.55 -8.58 0.87
C PHE A 51 -15.60 -9.56 1.41
N ARG A 52 -16.81 -9.10 1.73
CA ARG A 52 -17.92 -9.96 2.19
C ARG A 52 -18.42 -10.93 1.13
N MET A 53 -17.98 -10.80 -0.12
CA MET A 53 -18.26 -11.81 -1.14
C MET A 53 -17.48 -13.12 -0.92
N SER A 54 -16.40 -13.10 -0.15
CA SER A 54 -15.51 -14.25 0.06
C SER A 54 -15.29 -14.63 1.52
N THR A 55 -15.49 -13.71 2.46
CA THR A 55 -15.15 -13.92 3.88
C THR A 55 -16.18 -13.35 4.84
N GLU A 56 -16.34 -14.03 5.98
CA GLU A 56 -17.07 -13.52 7.13
C GLU A 56 -16.16 -12.97 8.25
N GLU A 57 -14.84 -13.06 8.08
CA GLU A 57 -13.88 -12.60 9.08
C GLU A 57 -13.96 -11.09 9.32
N LYS A 58 -13.59 -10.69 10.53
CA LYS A 58 -13.67 -9.31 11.00
C LYS A 58 -12.31 -8.83 11.45
N GLN A 59 -12.06 -7.54 11.30
CA GLN A 59 -10.89 -6.87 11.91
C GLN A 59 -9.52 -7.48 11.56
N PHE A 60 -9.37 -8.12 10.40
CA PHE A 60 -8.10 -8.72 9.99
C PHE A 60 -7.29 -7.82 9.05
N CYS A 61 -7.94 -6.91 8.32
CA CYS A 61 -7.30 -6.08 7.31
C CYS A 61 -7.11 -4.64 7.82
N ALA A 62 -5.87 -4.19 7.85
CA ALA A 62 -5.51 -2.85 8.27
C ALA A 62 -5.78 -1.81 7.17
N LEU A 63 -6.30 -0.65 7.54
CA LEU A 63 -6.44 0.52 6.65
C LEU A 63 -5.41 1.59 6.99
N GLY A 64 -4.86 2.24 5.97
CA GLY A 64 -4.09 3.46 6.12
C GLY A 64 -4.12 4.32 4.87
N SER A 65 -3.72 5.60 5.00
CA SER A 65 -3.59 6.51 3.87
C SER A 65 -2.36 7.40 4.04
N VAL A 66 -1.51 7.46 3.01
CA VAL A 66 -0.32 8.31 2.91
C VAL A 66 -0.69 9.79 2.95
N LYS A 67 -1.94 10.14 2.60
CA LYS A 67 -2.43 11.52 2.63
C LYS A 67 -2.42 12.10 4.04
N SER A 68 -2.50 11.24 5.07
CA SER A 68 -2.34 11.67 6.46
C SER A 68 -0.92 12.20 6.78
N ASN A 69 0.09 11.87 5.95
CA ASN A 69 1.48 12.32 6.11
C ASN A 69 1.84 13.48 5.19
N VAL A 70 1.41 13.42 3.93
CA VAL A 70 1.88 14.33 2.85
C VAL A 70 0.77 15.11 2.15
N GLY A 71 -0.47 15.00 2.64
CA GLY A 71 -1.63 15.61 2.01
C GLY A 71 -2.08 14.92 0.73
N HIS A 72 -3.09 15.49 0.07
CA HIS A 72 -3.59 14.96 -1.20
C HIS A 72 -2.77 15.50 -2.37
N LEU A 73 -1.93 14.66 -2.97
CA LEU A 73 -1.04 15.03 -4.08
C LEU A 73 -1.71 14.99 -5.46
N ASP A 74 -3.03 15.20 -5.53
CA ASP A 74 -3.86 15.11 -6.74
C ASP A 74 -3.47 13.94 -7.68
N ALA A 75 -2.94 14.26 -8.87
CA ALA A 75 -2.55 13.29 -9.90
C ALA A 75 -1.47 12.30 -9.41
N ALA A 76 -0.65 12.69 -8.44
CA ALA A 76 0.39 11.84 -7.84
C ALA A 76 -0.10 11.04 -6.62
N ALA A 77 -1.36 11.21 -6.18
CA ALA A 77 -1.88 10.52 -5.01
C ALA A 77 -1.85 8.99 -5.15
N GLY A 78 -2.15 8.48 -6.34
CA GLY A 78 -2.11 7.03 -6.62
C GLY A 78 -0.71 6.45 -6.54
N VAL A 79 0.29 7.11 -7.15
CA VAL A 79 1.68 6.64 -7.12
C VAL A 79 2.31 6.76 -5.73
N ALA A 80 1.96 7.79 -4.95
CA ALA A 80 2.41 7.91 -3.57
C ALA A 80 1.88 6.76 -2.69
N GLY A 81 0.60 6.41 -2.84
CA GLY A 81 0.01 5.25 -2.15
C GLY A 81 0.64 3.93 -2.58
N LEU A 82 0.86 3.75 -3.89
CA LEU A 82 1.53 2.58 -4.45
C LEU A 82 2.96 2.40 -3.88
N ILE A 83 3.76 3.48 -3.85
CA ILE A 83 5.11 3.44 -3.28
C ILE A 83 5.07 3.04 -1.81
N LYS A 84 4.17 3.64 -1.01
CA LYS A 84 4.02 3.29 0.40
C LYS A 84 3.63 1.82 0.60
N ALA A 85 2.67 1.32 -0.17
CA ALA A 85 2.25 -0.08 -0.09
C ALA A 85 3.37 -1.05 -0.49
N ALA A 86 4.11 -0.75 -1.56
CA ALA A 86 5.25 -1.55 -2.00
C ALA A 86 6.36 -1.60 -0.92
N LEU A 87 6.75 -0.45 -0.36
CA LEU A 87 7.72 -0.40 0.74
C LEU A 87 7.21 -1.10 2.01
N SER A 88 5.90 -1.06 2.25
CA SER A 88 5.29 -1.75 3.39
C SER A 88 5.43 -3.27 3.27
N LEU A 89 5.28 -3.81 2.05
CA LEU A 89 5.52 -5.23 1.75
C LEU A 89 7.00 -5.58 1.82
N GLU A 90 7.86 -4.77 1.21
CA GLU A 90 9.33 -4.96 1.21
C GLU A 90 9.89 -5.03 2.64
N HIS A 91 9.45 -4.14 3.52
CA HIS A 91 9.88 -4.11 4.91
C HIS A 91 9.05 -5.01 5.84
N GLY A 92 7.97 -5.62 5.34
CA GLY A 92 7.05 -6.42 6.15
C GLY A 92 6.40 -5.63 7.30
N GLN A 93 6.20 -4.32 7.12
CA GLN A 93 5.66 -3.41 8.14
C GLN A 93 4.61 -2.45 7.56
N MET A 94 3.50 -2.29 8.29
CA MET A 94 2.44 -1.33 8.02
C MET A 94 2.67 -0.07 8.87
N PRO A 95 3.00 1.08 8.26
CA PRO A 95 3.18 2.33 8.98
C PRO A 95 1.84 2.89 9.50
N PRO A 96 1.86 3.71 10.57
CA PRO A 96 0.65 4.31 11.12
C PRO A 96 0.00 5.30 10.15
N SER A 97 -1.33 5.29 10.08
CA SER A 97 -2.13 6.38 9.54
C SER A 97 -2.26 7.47 10.60
N LEU A 98 -1.86 8.70 10.28
CA LEU A 98 -1.81 9.80 11.23
C LEU A 98 -3.18 10.45 11.44
N HIS A 99 -3.27 11.28 12.48
CA HIS A 99 -4.46 12.07 12.84
C HIS A 99 -5.72 11.26 13.19
N PHE A 100 -5.59 9.95 13.37
CA PHE A 100 -6.67 9.08 13.81
C PHE A 100 -6.72 8.99 15.34
N SER A 101 -7.73 9.61 15.95
CA SER A 101 -7.99 9.52 17.39
C SER A 101 -9.21 8.66 17.72
N GLN A 102 -10.28 8.80 16.94
CA GLN A 102 -11.53 8.07 17.09
C GLN A 102 -12.07 7.67 15.71
N PRO A 103 -12.75 6.52 15.60
CA PRO A 103 -13.39 6.12 14.35
C PRO A 103 -14.50 7.08 13.94
N ASN A 104 -14.70 7.25 12.64
CA ASN A 104 -15.88 7.93 12.12
C ASN A 104 -17.13 7.10 12.51
N PRO A 105 -18.10 7.67 13.26
CA PRO A 105 -19.25 6.92 13.77
C PRO A 105 -20.22 6.43 12.69
N ARG A 106 -20.05 6.89 11.43
CA ARG A 106 -20.80 6.38 10.27
C ARG A 106 -20.21 5.10 9.69
N ILE A 107 -19.09 4.62 10.21
CA ILE A 107 -18.42 3.41 9.75
C ILE A 107 -18.55 2.35 10.82
N ASP A 108 -19.21 1.24 10.50
CA ASP A 108 -19.28 0.06 11.37
C ASP A 108 -17.99 -0.76 11.26
N PHE A 109 -16.91 -0.24 11.86
CA PHE A 109 -15.64 -0.95 11.87
C PHE A 109 -15.76 -2.29 12.58
N GLU A 110 -16.47 -2.36 13.71
CA GLU A 110 -16.61 -3.57 14.55
C GLU A 110 -17.09 -4.79 13.76
N ASN A 111 -18.04 -4.60 12.83
CA ASN A 111 -18.54 -5.68 11.99
C ASN A 111 -17.91 -5.74 10.59
N SER A 112 -16.96 -4.88 10.28
CA SER A 112 -16.23 -4.92 9.00
C SER A 112 -14.97 -5.80 9.07
N PRO A 113 -14.43 -6.23 7.91
CA PRO A 113 -13.10 -6.82 7.81
C PRO A 113 -11.97 -5.87 8.29
N PHE A 114 -12.25 -4.57 8.44
CA PHE A 114 -11.24 -3.52 8.43
C PHE A 114 -11.08 -2.80 9.77
N PHE A 115 -9.85 -2.42 10.09
CA PHE A 115 -9.55 -1.50 11.19
C PHE A 115 -8.53 -0.45 10.78
N VAL A 116 -8.55 0.74 11.39
CA VAL A 116 -7.56 1.78 11.09
C VAL A 116 -6.22 1.49 11.78
N ASN A 117 -5.13 1.44 11.02
CA ASN A 117 -3.80 1.19 11.56
C ASN A 117 -3.22 2.46 12.20
N LYS A 118 -3.23 2.55 13.52
CA LYS A 118 -2.76 3.73 14.28
C LYS A 118 -1.33 3.64 14.81
N SER A 119 -0.65 2.51 14.61
CA SER A 119 0.72 2.26 15.10
C SER A 119 1.49 1.45 14.08
N LEU A 120 2.83 1.51 14.13
CA LEU A 120 3.66 0.61 13.33
C LEU A 120 3.32 -0.84 13.69
N ARG A 121 3.01 -1.66 12.68
CA ARG A 121 2.59 -3.06 12.85
C ARG A 121 3.30 -3.94 11.84
N SER A 122 3.82 -5.08 12.24
CA SER A 122 4.34 -6.08 11.30
C SER A 122 3.18 -6.80 10.60
N PHE A 123 3.37 -7.15 9.32
CA PHE A 123 2.49 -8.10 8.67
C PHE A 123 2.58 -9.48 9.35
N ALA A 124 1.45 -10.18 9.45
CA ALA A 124 1.45 -11.55 9.90
C ALA A 124 1.99 -12.44 8.76
N ARG A 125 3.09 -13.13 9.02
CA ARG A 125 3.65 -14.10 8.07
C ARG A 125 3.05 -15.47 8.31
N GLN A 126 2.61 -16.12 7.23
CA GLN A 126 2.22 -17.52 7.24
C GLN A 126 3.16 -18.31 6.31
N PRO A 127 3.61 -19.52 6.71
CA PRO A 127 4.50 -20.33 5.87
C PRO A 127 3.88 -20.58 4.49
N GLY A 128 4.64 -20.24 3.44
CA GLY A 128 4.20 -20.44 2.06
C GLY A 128 3.18 -19.43 1.52
N MET A 129 2.83 -18.40 2.30
CA MET A 129 1.95 -17.31 1.83
C MET A 129 2.71 -15.98 1.74
N PRO A 130 2.73 -15.33 0.58
CA PRO A 130 3.33 -14.01 0.41
C PRO A 130 2.48 -12.95 1.10
N LEU A 131 3.12 -11.85 1.53
CA LEU A 131 2.37 -10.69 2.03
C LEU A 131 1.60 -10.01 0.89
N ARG A 132 0.40 -9.50 1.19
CA ARG A 132 -0.45 -8.84 0.18
C ARG A 132 -1.04 -7.55 0.72
N ALA A 133 -1.12 -6.55 -0.16
CA ALA A 133 -1.74 -5.26 0.11
C ALA A 133 -2.58 -4.77 -1.08
N GLY A 134 -3.66 -4.04 -0.80
CA GLY A 134 -4.45 -3.33 -1.80
C GLY A 134 -4.12 -1.83 -1.84
N VAL A 135 -4.35 -1.18 -2.98
CA VAL A 135 -4.21 0.27 -3.15
C VAL A 135 -5.43 0.82 -3.89
N SER A 136 -6.13 1.77 -3.27
CA SER A 136 -7.31 2.44 -3.84
C SER A 136 -6.99 3.87 -4.27
N SER A 137 -7.48 4.28 -5.44
CA SER A 137 -7.46 5.68 -5.88
C SER A 137 -8.72 6.02 -6.68
N PHE A 138 -9.49 6.98 -6.19
CA PHE A 138 -10.79 7.33 -6.76
C PHE A 138 -10.79 8.78 -7.24
N GLY A 139 -10.92 8.97 -8.54
CA GLY A 139 -10.95 10.31 -9.14
C GLY A 139 -12.30 10.97 -8.94
N ILE A 140 -12.30 12.30 -8.73
CA ILE A 140 -13.54 13.10 -8.61
C ILE A 140 -14.47 12.96 -9.83
N GLY A 141 -13.91 12.67 -11.00
CA GLY A 141 -14.62 12.41 -12.25
C GLY A 141 -15.32 11.04 -12.32
N GLY A 142 -15.21 10.20 -11.29
CA GLY A 142 -15.84 8.87 -11.22
C GLY A 142 -14.98 7.72 -11.75
N THR A 143 -13.78 8.00 -12.25
CA THR A 143 -12.82 6.95 -12.62
C THR A 143 -12.17 6.38 -11.36
N ASN A 144 -12.42 5.09 -11.11
CA ASN A 144 -11.88 4.37 -9.96
C ASN A 144 -10.78 3.40 -10.39
N ALA A 145 -9.74 3.28 -9.57
CA ALA A 145 -8.69 2.28 -9.74
C ALA A 145 -8.42 1.56 -8.41
N HIS A 146 -8.20 0.26 -8.49
CA HIS A 146 -7.76 -0.56 -7.37
C HIS A 146 -6.67 -1.53 -7.84
N LEU A 147 -5.61 -1.68 -7.05
CA LEU A 147 -4.50 -2.58 -7.31
C LEU A 147 -4.35 -3.56 -6.17
N ILE A 148 -3.96 -4.79 -6.47
CA ILE A 148 -3.46 -5.76 -5.49
C ILE A 148 -1.97 -5.95 -5.74
N LEU A 149 -1.18 -5.84 -4.67
CA LEU A 149 0.26 -6.05 -4.65
C LEU A 149 0.56 -7.29 -3.80
N GLU A 150 1.57 -8.03 -4.23
CA GLU A 150 2.09 -9.20 -3.55
C GLU A 150 3.59 -9.02 -3.31
N GLU A 151 4.08 -9.51 -2.17
CA GLU A 151 5.49 -9.57 -1.83
C GLU A 151 6.28 -10.29 -2.93
N ALA A 152 7.40 -9.70 -3.33
CA ALA A 152 8.28 -10.33 -4.32
C ALA A 152 8.85 -11.66 -3.78
N PRO A 153 9.03 -12.68 -4.64
CA PRO A 153 9.68 -13.92 -4.22
C PRO A 153 11.11 -13.64 -3.76
N LEU A 154 11.59 -14.44 -2.80
CA LEU A 154 12.97 -14.35 -2.33
C LEU A 154 13.94 -14.61 -3.49
N THR A 155 14.79 -13.62 -3.75
CA THR A 155 15.90 -13.79 -4.70
C THR A 155 16.94 -14.71 -4.07
N ALA A 156 17.31 -15.79 -4.79
CA ALA A 156 18.38 -16.66 -4.35
C ALA A 156 19.67 -15.85 -4.15
N PRO A 157 20.45 -16.11 -3.08
CA PRO A 157 21.71 -15.42 -2.88
C PRO A 157 22.62 -15.64 -4.09
N SER A 158 23.32 -14.59 -4.48
CA SER A 158 24.35 -14.70 -5.50
C SER A 158 25.46 -15.64 -5.03
N GLY A 159 26.04 -16.40 -5.97
CA GLY A 159 27.17 -17.29 -5.68
C GLY A 159 28.43 -16.54 -5.25
N PRO A 160 29.51 -17.27 -4.92
CA PRO A 160 30.76 -16.66 -4.48
C PRO A 160 31.28 -15.64 -5.50
N SER A 161 31.62 -14.45 -5.01
CA SER A 161 32.12 -13.35 -5.83
C SER A 161 33.65 -13.22 -5.75
N ARG A 162 34.23 -12.42 -6.65
CA ARG A 162 35.67 -12.11 -6.64
C ARG A 162 35.99 -11.21 -5.43
N PRO A 163 37.21 -11.30 -4.85
CA PRO A 163 37.59 -10.49 -3.69
C PRO A 163 37.62 -8.98 -3.96
N TYR A 164 37.69 -8.58 -5.24
CA TYR A 164 37.62 -7.18 -5.67
C TYR A 164 36.58 -7.04 -6.77
N GLN A 165 35.78 -5.98 -6.68
CA GLN A 165 34.78 -5.59 -7.66
C GLN A 165 35.07 -4.19 -8.17
N LEU A 166 34.79 -3.95 -9.44
CA LEU A 166 34.87 -2.61 -10.03
C LEU A 166 33.48 -1.98 -10.00
N LEU A 167 33.35 -0.90 -9.24
CA LEU A 167 32.15 -0.06 -9.27
C LEU A 167 32.33 1.01 -10.35
N LEU A 168 31.60 0.87 -11.44
CA LEU A 168 31.63 1.80 -12.56
C LEU A 168 30.48 2.80 -12.43
N LEU A 169 30.80 4.09 -12.56
CA LEU A 169 29.84 5.18 -12.51
C LEU A 169 29.89 5.98 -13.80
N SER A 170 28.73 6.32 -14.32
CA SER A 170 28.58 7.17 -15.50
C SER A 170 27.32 8.01 -15.36
N ALA A 171 27.36 9.24 -15.88
CA ALA A 171 26.22 10.12 -16.02
C ALA A 171 26.49 11.08 -17.18
N GLN A 172 25.46 11.78 -17.64
CA GLN A 172 25.54 12.63 -18.82
C GLN A 172 26.49 13.83 -18.64
N THR A 173 26.72 14.28 -17.42
CA THR A 173 27.60 15.42 -17.10
C THR A 173 28.56 15.06 -15.97
N GLU A 174 29.70 15.75 -15.92
CA GLU A 174 30.69 15.59 -14.84
C GLU A 174 30.08 15.89 -13.45
N THR A 175 29.18 16.88 -13.38
CA THR A 175 28.45 17.23 -12.16
C THR A 175 27.54 16.10 -11.70
N ALA A 176 26.85 15.43 -12.63
CA ALA A 176 25.98 14.30 -12.31
C ALA A 176 26.78 13.07 -11.87
N VAL A 177 27.94 12.78 -12.48
CA VAL A 177 28.84 11.70 -12.01
C VAL A 177 29.34 12.00 -10.60
N SER A 178 29.73 13.25 -10.35
CA SER A 178 30.20 13.68 -9.03
C SER A 178 29.13 13.50 -7.96
N ALA A 179 27.87 13.87 -8.25
CA ALA A 179 26.75 13.66 -7.35
C ALA A 179 26.42 12.17 -7.14
N ALA A 180 26.38 11.37 -8.21
CA ALA A 180 26.14 9.92 -8.11
C ALA A 180 27.21 9.22 -7.27
N ARG A 181 28.48 9.63 -7.41
CA ARG A 181 29.59 9.11 -6.59
C ARG A 181 29.38 9.40 -5.10
N LEU A 182 29.00 10.63 -4.75
CA LEU A 182 28.76 11.01 -3.35
C LEU A 182 27.56 10.24 -2.79
N ASN A 183 26.44 10.22 -3.52
CA ASN A 183 25.25 9.48 -3.08
C ASN A 183 25.53 7.98 -2.85
N LEU A 184 26.32 7.36 -3.73
CA LEU A 184 26.69 5.95 -3.57
C LEU A 184 27.62 5.74 -2.36
N ALA A 185 28.61 6.64 -2.17
CA ALA A 185 29.50 6.57 -1.01
C ALA A 185 28.70 6.71 0.30
N ASP A 186 27.85 7.72 0.40
CA ASP A 186 27.00 7.96 1.57
C ASP A 186 26.07 6.76 1.84
N TYR A 187 25.50 6.17 0.78
CA TYR A 187 24.65 4.99 0.91
C TYR A 187 25.40 3.78 1.46
N LEU A 188 26.60 3.48 0.93
CA LEU A 188 27.43 2.36 1.36
C LEU A 188 27.94 2.54 2.80
N GLU A 189 28.22 3.78 3.22
CA GLU A 189 28.62 4.06 4.61
C GLU A 189 27.46 3.84 5.60
N GLN A 190 26.22 4.16 5.19
CA GLN A 190 25.03 3.96 6.01
C GLN A 190 24.51 2.52 6.01
N HIS A 191 24.88 1.71 5.00
CA HIS A 191 24.43 0.32 4.80
C HIS A 191 25.65 -0.60 4.54
N PRO A 192 26.49 -0.84 5.56
CA PRO A 192 27.73 -1.63 5.42
C PRO A 192 27.49 -3.12 5.17
#